data_AF-A0A849K574-F1
#
_entry.id   AF-A0A849K574-F1
#
_cell.length_a   1.000
_cell.length_b   1.000
_cell.length_c   1.000
_cell.angle_alpha   90.00
_cell.angle_beta   90.00
_cell.angle_gamma   90.00
#
_symmetry.space_group_name_H-M   'P 1'
#
loop_
_entity.id
_entity.type
_entity.pdbx_description
1 polymer ?
#
loop_
_entity_poly.entity_id
_entity_poly.type
_entity_poly.pdbx_seq_one_letter_code
_entity_poly.pdbx_strand_id
1 'polypeptide(L)' 'MYGLLWRALPGPAWFRALLLLALFVAAVWVCFEWVFPWFSEYVPINDNTVEAHAP' A
#
# COMPACT_ATOMS: atom_id res chain seq x y z
N MET A 1 7.71 -29.10 -23.60
CA MET A 1 6.25 -28.83 -23.59
C MET A 1 5.77 -27.98 -22.39
N TYR A 2 6.59 -27.05 -21.87
CA TYR A 2 6.14 -25.85 -21.11
C TYR A 2 6.73 -24.53 -21.67
N GLY A 3 7.52 -24.64 -22.74
CA GLY A 3 8.33 -23.53 -23.27
C GLY A 3 7.53 -22.46 -24.02
N LEU A 4 6.40 -22.80 -24.63
CA LEU A 4 5.55 -21.82 -25.31
C LEU A 4 4.80 -20.92 -24.33
N LEU A 5 4.40 -21.45 -23.16
CA LEU A 5 3.73 -20.69 -22.11
C LEU A 5 4.69 -19.71 -21.39
N TRP A 6 5.97 -20.06 -21.28
CA TRP A 6 7.03 -19.18 -20.76
C TRP A 6 7.54 -18.14 -21.77
N ARG A 7 7.26 -18.31 -23.07
CA ARG A 7 7.65 -17.39 -24.15
C ARG A 7 6.57 -16.37 -24.52
N ALA A 8 5.32 -16.61 -24.14
CA ALA A 8 4.19 -15.73 -24.46
C ALA A 8 4.05 -14.52 -23.51
N LEU A 9 4.65 -14.57 -22.33
CA LEU A 9 4.61 -13.45 -21.39
C LEU A 9 5.94 -12.69 -21.45
N PRO A 10 5.95 -11.39 -21.80
CA PRO A 10 7.17 -10.59 -21.91
C PRO A 10 7.74 -10.36 -20.50
N GLY A 11 8.78 -11.12 -20.17
CA GLY A 11 9.58 -10.94 -18.95
C GLY A 11 9.73 -12.22 -18.12
N PRO A 12 10.92 -12.43 -17.51
CA PRO A 12 11.20 -13.57 -16.62
C PRO A 12 10.23 -13.58 -15.43
N ALA A 13 9.99 -14.74 -14.82
CA ALA A 13 9.10 -14.87 -13.66
C ALA A 13 9.45 -13.87 -12.52
N TRP A 14 10.73 -13.54 -12.38
CA TRP A 14 11.23 -12.48 -11.49
C TRP A 14 10.63 -11.11 -11.80
N PHE A 15 10.48 -10.74 -13.07
CA PHE A 15 9.93 -9.43 -13.45
C PHE A 15 8.45 -9.31 -13.08
N ARG A 16 7.68 -10.40 -13.20
CA ARG A 16 6.27 -10.44 -12.75
C ARG A 16 6.17 -10.34 -11.24
N ALA A 17 7.06 -11.02 -10.51
CA ALA A 17 7.13 -10.92 -9.05
C ALA A 17 7.49 -9.49 -8.63
N LEU A 18 8.43 -8.84 -9.31
CA LEU A 18 8.82 -7.45 -9.04
C LEU A 18 7.70 -6.47 -9.39
N LEU A 19 6.94 -6.71 -10.46
CA LEU A 19 5.77 -5.90 -10.82
C LEU A 19 4.64 -6.01 -9.78
N LEU A 20 4.36 -7.23 -9.29
CA LEU A 20 3.40 -7.45 -8.20
C LEU A 20 3.87 -6.80 -6.90
N LEU A 21 5.17 -6.92 -6.58
CA LEU A 21 5.76 -6.27 -5.41
C LEU A 21 5.65 -4.74 -5.52
N ALA A 22 5.95 -4.17 -6.68
CA ALA A 22 5.82 -2.74 -6.93
C ALA A 22 4.38 -2.27 -6.80
N LEU A 23 3.42 -3.04 -7.33
CA LEU A 23 1.99 -2.75 -7.18
C LEU A 23 1.55 -2.78 -5.72
N PHE A 24 2.05 -3.75 -4.94
CA PHE A 24 1.78 -3.86 -3.51
C PHE A 24 2.34 -2.66 -2.74
N VAL A 25 3.60 -2.28 -3.00
CA VAL A 25 4.22 -1.10 -2.37
C VAL A 25 3.47 0.18 -2.74
N ALA A 26 3.05 0.33 -4.00
CA ALA A 26 2.27 1.47 -4.45
C ALA A 26 0.90 1.53 -3.73
N ALA A 27 0.23 0.40 -3.57
CA ALA A 27 -1.04 0.33 -2.84
C ALA A 27 -0.87 0.70 -1.35
N VAL A 28 0.18 0.20 -0.69
CA VAL A 28 0.50 0.56 0.69
C VAL A 28 0.79 2.06 0.79
N TRP A 29 1.59 2.61 -0.12
CA TRP A 29 1.92 4.04 -0.14
C TRP A 29 0.66 4.92 -0.29
N VAL A 30 -0.23 4.57 -1.21
CA VAL A 30 -1.54 5.24 -1.36
C VAL A 30 -2.41 5.10 -0.10
N CYS A 31 -2.38 3.95 0.57
CA CYS A 31 -3.09 3.79 1.84
C CYS A 31 -2.57 4.75 2.92
N PHE A 32 -1.27 4.96 3.01
CA PHE A 32 -0.72 5.89 4.00
C PHE A 32 -0.93 7.36 3.61
N GLU A 33 -0.70 7.73 2.36
CA GLU A 33 -0.77 9.14 1.93
C GLU A 33 -2.21 9.63 1.74
N TRP A 34 -3.13 8.77 1.31
CA TRP A 34 -4.52 9.15 1.00
C TRP A 34 -5.55 8.50 1.90
N VAL A 35 -5.47 7.19 2.15
CA VAL A 35 -6.50 6.50 2.95
C VAL A 35 -6.40 6.91 4.41
N PHE A 36 -5.19 7.04 4.96
CA PHE A 36 -4.98 7.45 6.36
C PHE A 36 -5.54 8.84 6.69
N PRO A 37 -5.26 9.92 5.93
CA PRO A 37 -5.86 11.23 6.22
C PRO A 37 -7.38 11.19 6.07
N TRP A 38 -7.92 10.52 5.05
CA TRP A 38 -9.37 10.33 4.92
C TRP A 38 -9.96 9.57 6.11
N PHE A 39 -9.32 8.49 6.55
CA PHE A 39 -9.78 7.68 7.69
C PHE A 39 -9.65 8.42 9.03
N SER A 40 -8.68 9.32 9.15
CA SER A 40 -8.47 10.14 10.35
C SER A 40 -9.64 11.10 10.64
N GLU A 41 -10.44 11.46 9.64
CA GLU A 41 -11.66 12.25 9.82
C GLU A 41 -12.78 11.44 10.51
N TYR A 42 -12.82 10.12 10.28
CA TYR A 42 -13.88 9.25 10.82
C TYR A 42 -13.50 8.60 12.14
N VAL A 43 -12.20 8.56 12.45
CA VAL A 43 -11.66 7.84 13.59
C VAL A 43 -10.94 8.82 14.52
N PRO A 44 -11.57 9.22 15.64
CA PRO A 44 -10.99 10.13 16.63
C PRO A 44 -9.98 9.38 17.53
N ILE A 45 -9.01 8.67 16.94
CA ILE A 45 -7.89 8.05 17.67
C ILE A 45 -6.77 9.07 17.95
N ASN A 46 -6.73 10.15 17.16
CA ASN A 46 -5.73 11.21 17.31
C ASN A 46 -6.19 12.38 18.21
N ASP A 47 -7.43 12.33 18.72
CA ASP A 47 -7.86 13.29 19.75
C ASP A 47 -7.05 13.04 21.02
N ASN A 48 -6.18 13.99 21.35
CA ASN A 48 -5.45 13.97 22.61
C ASN A 48 -6.49 14.11 23.75
N THR A 49 -6.82 12.99 24.41
CA THR A 49 -7.67 12.99 25.61
C THR A 49 -6.99 13.64 26.82
N VAL A 50 -5.75 14.11 26.65
CA VAL A 50 -5.09 14.98 27.61
C VAL A 50 -5.52 16.41 27.27
N GLU A 51 -6.70 16.79 27.76
CA GLU A 51 -6.98 18.19 28.02
C GLU A 51 -5.78 18.71 28.80
N ALA A 52 -4.97 19.56 28.16
CA ALA A 52 -3.94 20.30 28.84
C ALA A 52 -4.66 21.14 29.89
N HIS A 53 -4.78 20.60 31.09
CA HIS A 53 -5.23 21.30 32.27
C HIS A 53 -4.17 22.37 32.54
N ALA A 54 -4.32 23.49 31.83
CA ALA A 54 -3.56 24.70 32.07
C ALA A 54 -3.90 25.13 33.50
N PRO A 55 -2.90 25.25 34.40
CA PRO A 55 -3.12 25.82 35.72
C PRO A 55 -3.52 27.30 35.62
#